data_AF-A0A923ZJL0-F1
#
_entry.id   AF-A0A923ZJL0-F1
#
_cell.length_a   1.000
_cell.length_b   1.000
_cell.length_c   1.000
_cell.angle_alpha   90.00
_cell.angle_beta   90.00
_cell.angle_gamma   90.00
#
_symmetry.space_group_name_H-M   'P 1'
#
loop_
_entity.id
_entity.type
_entity.pdbx_description
1 polymer ?
#
loop_
_entity_poly.entity_id
_entity_poly.type
_entity_poly.pdbx_seq_one_letter_code
_entity_poly.pdbx_strand_id
1 'polypeptide(L)'
;MKKLLIIFFLISFKASFSQEGKIYLKNPGITSGAEDVFVYEPPKGLLVPDNAVVRIAYQLNIPTPVPLIKKETNYEFTLALPDSLNFVMFTISDVKKNMIDYNNNKGFVVYLKNKTKEQLEIAKLNKLQLSFYENYALGLKITEDEIIPEIEELYAQNPSLKKKQDSYFFYLQLKYKLEYGKGGF
;
A
#
# COMPACT_ATOMS: atom_id res chain seq x y z
N MET A 1 -21.91 32.33 -24.74
CA MET A 1 -20.45 32.12 -24.65
C MET A 1 -19.88 32.33 -23.25
N LYS A 2 -20.24 33.39 -22.50
CA LYS A 2 -19.73 33.62 -21.12
C LYS A 2 -20.04 32.50 -20.10
N LYS A 3 -21.19 31.83 -20.20
CA LYS A 3 -21.57 30.74 -19.28
C LYS A 3 -20.79 29.43 -19.50
N LEU A 4 -20.28 29.18 -20.72
CA LEU A 4 -19.51 27.97 -21.04
C LEU A 4 -18.05 28.07 -20.53
N LEU A 5 -17.47 29.27 -20.55
CA LEU A 5 -16.13 29.55 -20.05
C LEU A 5 -16.01 29.33 -18.52
N ILE A 6 -17.07 29.64 -17.76
CA ILE A 6 -17.10 29.46 -16.31
C ILE A 6 -17.10 27.97 -15.91
N ILE A 7 -17.79 27.12 -16.69
CA ILE A 7 -17.83 25.67 -16.46
C ILE A 7 -16.45 25.05 -16.72
N PHE A 8 -15.76 25.48 -17.78
CA PHE A 8 -14.41 25.01 -18.11
C PHE A 8 -13.39 25.42 -17.02
N PHE A 9 -13.53 26.62 -16.46
CA PHE A 9 -12.68 27.10 -15.37
C PHE A 9 -12.89 26.30 -14.07
N LEU A 10 -14.13 25.93 -13.73
CA LEU A 10 -14.44 25.13 -12.54
C LEU A 10 -13.97 23.67 -12.62
N ILE A 11 -13.94 23.05 -13.82
CA ILE A 11 -13.43 21.69 -14.01
C ILE A 11 -11.89 21.66 -13.85
N SER A 12 -11.23 22.74 -14.24
CA SER A 12 -9.76 22.87 -14.21
C SER A 12 -9.20 22.93 -12.77
N PHE A 13 -9.95 23.48 -11.81
CA PHE A 13 -9.51 23.53 -10.40
C PHE A 13 -9.51 22.17 -9.70
N LYS A 14 -10.36 21.21 -10.12
CA LYS A 14 -10.38 19.88 -9.49
C LYS A 14 -9.20 19.00 -9.90
N ALA A 15 -8.64 19.20 -11.09
CA ALA A 15 -7.53 18.38 -11.59
C ALA A 15 -6.18 18.69 -10.88
N SER A 16 -6.02 19.89 -10.31
CA SER A 16 -4.73 20.33 -9.74
C SER A 16 -4.49 19.91 -8.28
N PHE A 17 -5.39 19.10 -7.69
CA PHE A 17 -5.27 18.50 -6.35
C PHE A 17 -4.92 17.01 -6.37
N SER A 18 -4.61 16.44 -7.55
CA SER A 18 -4.47 15.00 -7.78
C SER A 18 -3.09 14.41 -7.45
N GLN A 19 -2.19 15.10 -6.72
CA GLN A 19 -0.96 14.41 -6.30
C GLN A 19 -1.32 13.39 -5.23
N GLU A 20 -1.35 12.13 -5.62
CA GLU A 20 -1.44 11.01 -4.69
C GLU A 20 -0.20 10.99 -3.80
N GLY A 21 -0.39 10.59 -2.54
CA GLY A 21 0.73 10.40 -1.63
C GLY A 21 1.67 9.32 -2.17
N LYS A 22 2.93 9.37 -1.77
CA LYS A 22 3.89 8.31 -2.14
C LYS A 22 4.89 8.06 -1.02
N ILE A 23 5.29 6.80 -0.90
CA ILE A 23 6.42 6.37 -0.08
C ILE A 23 7.42 5.65 -0.97
N TYR A 24 8.69 6.02 -0.89
CA TYR A 24 9.76 5.43 -1.70
C TYR A 24 11.09 5.48 -0.96
N LEU A 25 12.06 4.65 -1.39
CA LEU A 25 13.43 4.68 -0.87
C LEU A 25 14.14 5.94 -1.32
N LYS A 26 14.78 6.65 -0.38
CA LYS A 26 15.55 7.87 -0.67
C LYS A 26 16.73 7.58 -1.59
N ASN A 27 17.42 6.47 -1.35
CA ASN A 27 18.56 6.01 -2.14
C ASN A 27 18.16 4.75 -2.94
N PRO A 28 18.68 4.59 -4.17
CA PRO A 28 18.41 3.40 -4.95
C PRO A 28 19.09 2.18 -4.30
N GLY A 29 18.27 1.26 -3.81
CA GLY A 29 18.74 0.02 -3.20
C GLY A 29 18.46 -0.06 -1.71
N ILE A 30 18.44 -1.30 -1.21
CA ILE A 30 18.24 -1.62 0.20
C ILE A 30 19.56 -2.15 0.71
N THR A 31 20.06 -1.56 1.78
CA THR A 31 21.23 -2.06 2.46
C THR A 31 20.80 -3.13 3.45
N SER A 32 21.10 -4.36 3.09
CA SER A 32 20.77 -5.56 3.86
C SER A 32 21.11 -5.45 5.34
N GLY A 33 20.11 -5.60 6.22
CA GLY A 33 20.28 -5.51 7.68
C GLY A 33 20.71 -4.14 8.22
N ALA A 34 20.82 -3.13 7.35
CA ALA A 34 21.13 -1.77 7.72
C ALA A 34 19.88 -0.89 7.64
N GLU A 35 20.00 0.28 8.22
CA GLU A 35 18.96 1.30 8.21
C GLU A 35 18.87 1.97 6.83
N ASP A 36 17.73 1.78 6.16
CA ASP A 36 17.41 2.47 4.92
C ASP A 36 16.45 3.65 5.20
N VAL A 37 16.65 4.76 4.48
CA VAL A 37 15.82 5.97 4.59
C VAL A 37 14.72 5.93 3.55
N PHE A 38 13.49 6.09 4.01
CA PHE A 38 12.30 6.24 3.19
C PHE A 38 11.82 7.68 3.23
N VAL A 39 11.26 8.13 2.10
CA VAL A 39 10.63 9.44 1.96
C VAL A 39 9.14 9.23 1.81
N TYR A 40 8.35 9.99 2.58
CA TYR A 40 6.93 10.14 2.43
C TYR A 40 6.61 11.55 1.92
N GLU A 41 5.94 11.62 0.77
CA GLU A 41 5.33 12.84 0.28
C GLU A 41 3.81 12.71 0.44
N PRO A 42 3.17 13.52 1.33
CA PRO A 42 1.75 13.47 1.53
C PRO A 42 0.98 14.00 0.31
N PRO A 43 -0.28 13.57 0.11
CA PRO A 43 -1.19 14.21 -0.82
C PRO A 43 -1.29 15.71 -0.54
N LYS A 44 -1.46 16.50 -1.60
CA LYS A 44 -1.53 17.96 -1.48
C LYS A 44 -2.69 18.37 -0.56
N GLY A 45 -2.39 19.16 0.46
CA GLY A 45 -3.37 19.68 1.42
C GLY A 45 -3.67 18.75 2.60
N LEU A 46 -3.07 17.56 2.65
CA LEU A 46 -3.15 16.72 3.84
C LEU A 46 -2.30 17.33 4.98
N LEU A 47 -2.93 17.54 6.13
CA LEU A 47 -2.26 17.95 7.35
C LEU A 47 -1.73 16.72 8.09
N VAL A 48 -0.40 16.61 8.20
CA VAL A 48 0.26 15.56 8.97
C VAL A 48 0.62 16.14 10.34
N PRO A 49 0.05 15.62 11.45
CA PRO A 49 0.35 16.10 12.79
C PRO A 49 1.78 15.72 13.24
N ASP A 50 2.34 16.46 14.19
CA ASP A 50 3.72 16.27 14.68
C ASP A 50 3.93 14.91 15.37
N ASN A 51 2.86 14.26 15.83
CA ASN A 51 2.89 12.94 16.44
C ASN A 51 2.60 11.81 15.43
N ALA A 52 2.72 12.07 14.13
CA ALA A 52 2.55 11.06 13.11
C ALA A 52 3.65 10.00 13.17
N VAL A 53 3.26 8.76 12.90
CA VAL A 53 4.12 7.59 12.83
C VAL A 53 3.78 6.76 11.60
N VAL A 54 4.78 6.04 11.12
CA VAL A 54 4.65 5.05 10.06
C VAL A 54 4.34 3.70 10.68
N ARG A 55 3.25 3.08 10.24
CA ARG A 55 2.94 1.66 10.49
C ARG A 55 3.45 0.84 9.33
N ILE A 56 3.96 -0.34 9.63
CA ILE A 56 4.70 -1.18 8.68
C ILE A 56 4.07 -2.57 8.69
N ALA A 57 3.94 -3.18 7.52
CA ALA A 57 3.69 -4.62 7.38
C ALA A 57 4.48 -5.18 6.20
N TYR A 58 5.12 -6.32 6.40
CA TYR A 58 5.82 -7.06 5.34
C TYR A 58 5.68 -8.59 5.48
N GLN A 59 5.07 -9.05 6.59
CA GLN A 59 4.68 -10.40 6.97
C GLN A 59 3.53 -10.28 7.99
N LEU A 60 3.06 -11.37 8.61
CA LEU A 60 2.14 -11.35 9.77
C LEU A 60 2.78 -10.76 11.06
N ASN A 61 3.96 -10.14 10.94
CA ASN A 61 4.61 -9.43 12.02
C ASN A 61 4.36 -7.93 11.81
N ILE A 62 3.87 -7.26 12.86
CA ILE A 62 3.60 -5.83 12.87
C ILE A 62 4.69 -5.20 13.74
N PRO A 63 5.73 -4.59 13.14
CA PRO A 63 6.78 -3.93 13.88
C PRO A 63 6.23 -2.74 14.68
N THR A 64 6.99 -2.31 15.68
CA THR A 64 6.75 -1.05 16.36
C THR A 64 6.66 0.09 15.35
N PRO A 65 5.67 1.00 15.46
CA PRO A 65 5.59 2.15 14.57
C PRO A 65 6.87 3.00 14.61
N VAL A 66 7.27 3.52 13.46
CA VAL A 66 8.48 4.34 13.33
C VAL A 66 8.09 5.82 13.30
N PRO A 67 8.80 6.71 14.03
CA PRO A 67 8.54 8.14 13.97
C PRO A 67 8.66 8.69 12.55
N LEU A 68 7.71 9.54 12.16
CA LEU A 68 7.73 10.24 10.88
C LEU A 68 8.34 11.63 11.07
N ILE A 69 9.52 11.87 10.52
CA ILE A 69 10.31 13.09 10.77
C ILE A 69 10.05 14.10 9.66
N LYS A 70 9.46 15.24 9.99
CA LYS A 70 9.26 16.35 9.05
C LYS A 70 10.59 16.93 8.57
N LYS A 71 10.73 17.08 7.27
CA LYS A 71 11.79 17.84 6.58
C LYS A 71 11.16 19.07 5.91
N GLU A 72 11.95 19.85 5.19
CA GLU A 72 11.50 21.10 4.57
C GLU A 72 10.28 20.90 3.66
N THR A 73 10.27 19.85 2.82
CA THR A 73 9.22 19.62 1.81
C THR A 73 8.55 18.26 1.89
N ASN A 74 9.06 17.35 2.71
CA ASN A 74 8.61 15.97 2.82
C ASN A 74 8.78 15.45 4.25
N TYR A 75 8.52 14.16 4.44
CA TYR A 75 8.83 13.47 5.68
C TYR A 75 9.78 12.31 5.40
N GLU A 76 10.63 12.01 6.37
CA GLU A 76 11.57 10.89 6.30
C GLU A 76 11.41 9.98 7.50
N PHE A 77 11.69 8.70 7.30
CA PHE A 77 11.78 7.71 8.37
C PHE A 77 12.81 6.65 7.98
N THR A 78 13.33 5.96 8.99
CA THR A 78 14.41 4.98 8.82
C THR A 78 13.95 3.62 9.29
N LEU A 79 14.26 2.58 8.53
CA LEU A 79 13.87 1.21 8.84
C LEU A 79 14.97 0.23 8.44
N ALA A 80 15.31 -0.68 9.36
CA ALA A 80 16.11 -1.86 9.04
C ALA A 80 15.17 -2.99 8.59
N LEU A 81 15.31 -3.42 7.33
CA LEU A 81 14.49 -4.48 6.75
C LEU A 81 15.29 -5.79 6.63
N PRO A 82 14.66 -6.95 6.94
CA PRO A 82 15.24 -8.24 6.60
C PRO A 82 15.47 -8.42 5.10
N ASP A 83 16.57 -9.07 4.76
CA ASP A 83 16.99 -9.35 3.37
C ASP A 83 16.02 -10.22 2.57
N SER A 84 15.21 -11.01 3.28
CA SER A 84 14.28 -11.96 2.68
C SER A 84 13.00 -11.32 2.15
N LEU A 85 12.80 -10.01 2.37
CA LEU A 85 11.57 -9.33 1.98
C LEU A 85 11.58 -8.92 0.51
N ASN A 86 10.47 -9.20 -0.16
CA ASN A 86 10.25 -8.84 -1.56
C ASN A 86 9.40 -7.57 -1.72
N PHE A 87 8.70 -7.15 -0.68
CA PHE A 87 7.95 -5.90 -0.60
C PHE A 87 7.78 -5.50 0.87
N VAL A 88 7.44 -4.23 1.10
CA VAL A 88 6.98 -3.72 2.39
C VAL A 88 5.81 -2.76 2.16
N MET A 89 4.87 -2.77 3.09
CA MET A 89 3.68 -1.95 3.09
C MET A 89 3.69 -0.96 4.25
N PHE A 90 3.17 0.23 4.01
CA PHE A 90 3.15 1.31 4.98
C PHE A 90 1.78 1.99 5.04
N THR A 91 1.43 2.48 6.23
CA THR A 91 0.39 3.49 6.42
C THR A 91 0.85 4.54 7.43
N ILE A 92 0.22 5.71 7.42
CA ILE A 92 0.50 6.82 8.31
C ILE A 92 -0.66 6.99 9.28
N SER A 93 -0.34 7.05 10.56
CA SER A 93 -1.31 7.24 11.64
C SER A 93 -0.69 8.08 12.74
N ASP A 94 -1.48 8.58 13.69
CA ASP A 94 -0.91 9.11 14.92
C ASP A 94 -0.46 7.98 15.87
N VAL A 95 0.23 8.35 16.95
CA VAL A 95 0.63 7.41 18.01
C VAL A 95 -0.56 6.68 18.68
N LYS A 96 -1.77 7.22 18.58
CA LYS A 96 -3.02 6.64 19.12
C LYS A 96 -3.74 5.73 18.11
N LYS A 97 -3.14 5.47 16.95
CA LYS A 97 -3.70 4.66 15.84
C LYS A 97 -4.83 5.33 15.06
N ASN A 98 -5.02 6.64 15.17
CA ASN A 98 -5.92 7.35 14.26
C ASN A 98 -5.26 7.45 12.89
N MET A 99 -5.94 6.96 11.86
CA MET A 99 -5.41 6.93 10.50
C MET A 99 -5.32 8.35 9.92
N ILE A 100 -4.15 8.70 9.38
CA ILE A 100 -3.87 10.00 8.75
C ILE A 100 -3.85 9.83 7.23
N ASP A 101 -3.10 8.85 6.75
CA ASP A 101 -2.99 8.52 5.33
C ASP A 101 -2.73 7.03 5.16
N TYR A 102 -3.49 6.40 4.31
CA TYR A 102 -3.40 4.96 4.07
C TYR A 102 -3.64 4.65 2.59
N ASN A 103 -3.31 5.62 1.72
CA ASN A 103 -3.32 5.49 0.27
C ASN A 103 -4.65 4.95 -0.26
N ASN A 104 -5.76 5.65 0.01
CA ASN A 104 -7.09 5.26 -0.46
C ASN A 104 -7.49 3.81 -0.10
N ASN A 105 -7.26 3.41 1.16
CA ASN A 105 -7.48 2.06 1.72
C ASN A 105 -6.48 0.98 1.28
N LYS A 106 -5.45 1.31 0.48
CA LYS A 106 -4.56 0.32 -0.15
C LYS A 106 -3.19 0.18 0.49
N GLY A 107 -2.80 1.11 1.35
CA GLY A 107 -1.43 1.22 1.86
C GLY A 107 -0.43 1.63 0.78
N PHE A 108 0.71 2.17 1.21
CA PHE A 108 1.83 2.44 0.31
C PHE A 108 2.70 1.20 0.21
N VAL A 109 3.04 0.77 -1.00
CA VAL A 109 3.84 -0.44 -1.21
C VAL A 109 5.16 -0.07 -1.88
N VAL A 110 6.26 -0.51 -1.28
CA VAL A 110 7.58 -0.46 -1.90
C VAL A 110 8.01 -1.88 -2.23
N TYR A 111 8.15 -2.18 -3.52
CA TYR A 111 8.73 -3.44 -3.99
C TYR A 111 10.24 -3.39 -3.83
N LEU A 112 10.80 -4.46 -3.24
CA LEU A 112 12.20 -4.56 -2.87
C LEU A 112 12.97 -5.36 -3.93
N LYS A 113 14.04 -6.07 -3.54
CA LYS A 113 15.02 -6.77 -4.41
C LYS A 113 14.43 -7.94 -5.24
N ASN A 114 13.45 -7.67 -6.11
CA ASN A 114 12.88 -8.60 -7.08
C ASN A 114 13.75 -8.59 -8.34
N LYS A 115 14.57 -9.62 -8.52
CA LYS A 115 15.54 -9.72 -9.64
C LYS A 115 14.91 -10.26 -10.92
N THR A 116 13.80 -10.98 -10.82
CA THR A 116 13.11 -11.57 -11.96
C THR A 116 11.65 -11.12 -12.01
N LYS A 117 11.06 -11.21 -13.21
CA LYS A 117 9.62 -10.97 -13.41
C LYS A 117 8.76 -11.88 -12.52
N GLU A 118 9.10 -13.17 -12.43
CA GLU A 118 8.40 -14.14 -11.58
C GLU A 118 8.47 -13.73 -10.09
N GLN A 119 9.63 -13.26 -9.62
CA GLN A 119 9.77 -12.79 -8.23
C GLN A 119 8.87 -11.58 -7.95
N LEU A 120 8.82 -10.62 -8.87
CA LEU A 120 7.95 -9.45 -8.74
C LEU A 120 6.46 -9.83 -8.76
N GLU A 121 6.05 -10.76 -9.62
CA GLU A 121 4.67 -11.25 -9.67
C GLU A 121 4.27 -11.99 -8.39
N ILE A 122 5.16 -12.82 -7.84
CA ILE A 122 4.98 -13.44 -6.53
C ILE A 122 4.86 -12.37 -5.43
N ALA A 123 5.70 -11.33 -5.47
CA ALA A 123 5.64 -10.23 -4.50
C ALA A 123 4.30 -9.47 -4.59
N LYS A 124 3.78 -9.24 -5.80
CA LYS A 124 2.46 -8.63 -6.01
C LYS A 124 1.34 -9.50 -5.42
N LEU A 125 1.40 -10.81 -5.64
CA LEU A 125 0.43 -11.76 -5.08
C LEU A 125 0.46 -11.78 -3.55
N ASN A 126 1.65 -11.84 -2.96
CA ASN A 126 1.83 -11.81 -1.51
C ASN A 126 1.38 -10.47 -0.91
N LYS A 127 1.59 -9.36 -1.63
CA LYS A 127 1.04 -8.04 -1.26
C LYS A 127 -0.47 -8.08 -1.18
N LEU A 128 -1.16 -8.70 -2.14
CA LEU A 128 -2.63 -8.78 -2.15
C LEU A 128 -3.14 -9.59 -0.96
N GLN A 129 -2.50 -10.73 -0.70
CA GLN A 129 -2.81 -11.56 0.46
C GLN A 129 -2.60 -10.80 1.78
N LEU A 130 -1.46 -10.11 1.94
CA LEU A 130 -1.19 -9.31 3.13
C LEU A 130 -2.18 -8.14 3.26
N SER A 131 -2.51 -7.46 2.17
CA SER A 131 -3.47 -6.34 2.18
C SER A 131 -4.82 -6.77 2.76
N PHE A 132 -5.28 -7.97 2.41
CA PHE A 132 -6.54 -8.51 2.91
C PHE A 132 -6.51 -8.79 4.42
N TYR A 133 -5.41 -9.38 4.92
CA TYR A 133 -5.29 -9.74 6.34
C TYR A 133 -4.98 -8.54 7.23
N GLU A 134 -4.19 -7.59 6.75
CA GLU A 134 -3.76 -6.41 7.50
C GLU A 134 -4.80 -5.28 7.53
N ASN A 135 -6.02 -5.53 7.04
CA ASN A 135 -7.17 -4.63 7.19
C ASN A 135 -7.31 -4.11 8.65
N TYR A 136 -7.09 -4.97 9.65
CA TYR A 136 -7.16 -4.57 11.06
C TYR A 136 -5.93 -3.81 11.56
N ALA A 137 -4.73 -4.24 11.17
CA ALA A 137 -3.47 -3.71 11.72
C ALA A 137 -3.01 -2.40 11.07
N LEU A 138 -3.24 -2.27 9.77
CA LEU A 138 -2.90 -1.09 8.97
C LEU A 138 -4.12 -0.21 8.67
N GLY A 139 -5.31 -0.59 9.12
CA GLY A 139 -6.56 0.14 8.88
C GLY A 139 -6.99 0.12 7.42
N LEU A 140 -6.50 -0.85 6.64
CA LEU A 140 -6.89 -1.04 5.25
C LEU A 140 -8.36 -1.48 5.19
N LYS A 141 -9.01 -1.15 4.08
CA LYS A 141 -10.42 -1.48 3.83
C LYS A 141 -10.60 -2.00 2.42
N ILE A 142 -9.65 -2.83 1.99
CA ILE A 142 -9.74 -3.49 0.70
C ILE A 142 -10.77 -4.61 0.80
N THR A 143 -11.65 -4.65 -0.20
CA THR A 143 -12.72 -5.63 -0.33
C THR A 143 -12.36 -6.78 -1.27
N GLU A 144 -13.11 -7.87 -1.20
CA GLU A 144 -12.98 -9.01 -2.12
C GLU A 144 -13.16 -8.57 -3.59
N ASP A 145 -14.13 -7.69 -3.84
CA ASP A 145 -14.43 -7.13 -5.17
C ASP A 145 -13.25 -6.31 -5.74
N GLU A 146 -12.36 -5.79 -4.89
CA GLU A 146 -11.15 -5.08 -5.32
C GLU A 146 -9.95 -6.02 -5.53
N ILE A 147 -9.77 -7.04 -4.68
CA ILE A 147 -8.61 -7.95 -4.78
C ILE A 147 -8.76 -8.97 -5.90
N ILE A 148 -9.95 -9.55 -6.07
CA ILE A 148 -10.18 -10.65 -7.00
C ILE A 148 -9.71 -10.29 -8.42
N PRO A 149 -10.07 -9.12 -9.00
CA PRO A 149 -9.58 -8.72 -10.32
C PRO A 149 -8.05 -8.59 -10.41
N GLU A 150 -7.38 -8.06 -9.37
CA GLU A 150 -5.92 -7.95 -9.35
C GLU A 150 -5.24 -9.34 -9.35
N ILE A 151 -5.82 -10.32 -8.65
CA ILE A 151 -5.33 -11.71 -8.69
C ILE A 151 -5.56 -12.33 -10.07
N GLU A 152 -6.73 -12.13 -10.65
CA GLU A 152 -7.08 -12.68 -11.97
C GLU A 152 -6.17 -12.13 -13.07
N GLU A 153 -5.81 -10.84 -12.99
CA GLU A 153 -4.83 -10.23 -13.89
C GLU A 153 -3.45 -10.90 -13.76
N LEU A 154 -2.96 -11.11 -12.53
CA LEU A 154 -1.69 -11.81 -12.29
C LEU A 154 -1.72 -13.25 -12.82
N TYR A 155 -2.83 -13.97 -12.63
CA TYR A 155 -3.00 -15.32 -13.15
C TYR A 155 -3.12 -15.39 -14.67
N ALA A 156 -3.68 -14.36 -15.31
CA ALA A 156 -3.69 -14.26 -16.77
C ALA A 156 -2.27 -14.01 -17.32
N GLN A 157 -1.49 -13.16 -16.65
CA GLN A 157 -0.10 -12.86 -17.02
C GLN A 157 0.84 -14.05 -16.78
N ASN A 158 0.62 -14.79 -15.69
CA ASN A 158 1.42 -15.96 -15.32
C ASN A 158 0.55 -17.05 -14.66
N PRO A 159 -0.01 -17.99 -15.44
CA PRO A 159 -0.86 -19.06 -14.92
C PRO A 159 -0.18 -19.99 -13.91
N SER A 160 1.16 -20.05 -13.90
CA SER A 160 1.90 -20.90 -12.98
C SER A 160 1.80 -20.44 -11.52
N LEU A 161 1.46 -19.16 -11.29
CA LEU A 161 1.26 -18.60 -9.95
C LEU A 161 0.17 -19.34 -9.16
N LYS A 162 -0.84 -19.92 -9.84
CA LYS A 162 -1.88 -20.75 -9.19
C LYS A 162 -1.31 -21.94 -8.42
N LYS A 163 -0.10 -22.39 -8.77
CA LYS A 163 0.59 -23.51 -8.11
C LYS A 163 1.57 -23.06 -7.02
N LYS A 164 1.65 -21.75 -6.72
CA LYS A 164 2.59 -21.17 -5.76
C LYS A 164 1.85 -20.72 -4.49
N GLN A 165 2.48 -20.98 -3.34
CA GLN A 165 2.23 -20.33 -2.04
C GLN A 165 0.74 -20.27 -1.65
N ASP A 166 0.01 -21.36 -1.84
CA ASP A 166 -1.44 -21.50 -1.55
C ASP A 166 -2.32 -20.39 -2.16
N SER A 167 -1.81 -19.66 -3.16
CA SER A 167 -2.47 -18.48 -3.69
C SER A 167 -3.82 -18.81 -4.33
N TYR A 168 -3.93 -19.97 -4.96
CA TYR A 168 -5.18 -20.41 -5.55
C TYR A 168 -6.22 -20.75 -4.49
N PHE A 169 -5.80 -21.31 -3.36
CA PHE A 169 -6.69 -21.51 -2.22
C PHE A 169 -7.17 -20.18 -1.65
N PHE A 170 -6.27 -19.21 -1.45
CA PHE A 170 -6.64 -17.85 -1.05
C PHE A 170 -7.64 -17.20 -2.03
N TYR A 171 -7.42 -17.32 -3.34
CA TYR A 171 -8.36 -16.85 -4.36
C TYR A 171 -9.75 -17.49 -4.23
N LEU A 172 -9.80 -18.82 -4.05
CA LEU A 172 -11.06 -19.53 -3.85
C LEU A 172 -11.77 -19.11 -2.55
N GLN A 173 -11.03 -18.84 -1.48
CA GLN A 173 -11.60 -18.31 -0.24
C GLN A 173 -12.24 -16.93 -0.45
N LEU A 174 -11.57 -16.03 -1.17
CA LEU A 174 -12.12 -14.71 -1.48
C LEU A 174 -13.41 -14.83 -2.30
N LYS A 175 -13.43 -15.68 -3.33
CA LYS A 175 -14.64 -15.91 -4.14
C LYS A 175 -15.78 -16.49 -3.33
N TYR A 176 -15.49 -17.49 -2.49
CA TYR A 176 -16.48 -18.08 -1.61
C TYR A 176 -17.06 -17.03 -0.65
N LYS A 177 -16.22 -16.20 -0.05
CA LYS A 177 -16.66 -15.12 0.85
C LYS A 177 -17.48 -14.06 0.09
N LEU A 178 -17.12 -13.73 -1.14
CA LEU A 178 -17.89 -12.80 -1.96
C LEU A 178 -19.29 -13.35 -2.31
N GLU A 179 -19.37 -14.63 -2.68
CA GLU A 179 -20.61 -15.29 -3.09
C GLU A 179 -21.53 -15.61 -1.90
N TYR A 180 -20.99 -16.06 -0.78
CA TYR A 180 -21.78 -16.62 0.34
C TYR A 180 -21.61 -15.87 1.66
N GLY A 181 -20.56 -15.07 1.83
CA GLY A 181 -20.22 -14.38 3.09
C GLY A 181 -21.05 -13.13 3.39
N LYS A 182 -21.97 -12.73 2.50
CA LYS A 182 -22.93 -11.63 2.75
C LYS A 182 -24.16 -12.09 3.57
N GLY A 183 -24.30 -13.38 3.86
CA GLY A 183 -25.27 -13.92 4.82
C GLY A 183 -24.65 -14.05 6.20
N GLY A 184 -24.84 -13.04 7.06
CA GLY A 184 -24.23 -12.96 8.38
C GLY A 184 -24.64 -14.07 9.35
N PHE A 185 -23.75 -14.34 10.30
CA PHE A 185 -24.13 -14.68 11.67
C PHE A 185 -24.25 -13.39 12.49
#